data_AF-A0A9D8IFX4-F1
#
_entry.id   AF-A0A9D8IFX4-F1
#
_cell.length_a   1.000
_cell.length_b   1.000
_cell.length_c   1.000
_cell.angle_alpha   90.00
_cell.angle_beta   90.00
_cell.angle_gamma   90.00
#
_symmetry.space_group_name_H-M   'P 1'
#
loop_
_entity.id
_entity.type
_entity.pdbx_description
1 polymer ?
#
loop_
_entity_poly.entity_id
_entity_poly.type
_entity_poly.pdbx_seq_one_letter_code
_entity_poly.pdbx_strand_id
1 'polypeptide(L)'
;MKTKSIRIPKDMMDAIALVEREERIEESTAMRKLIRIGFETYIGNLYKQGKITLRESSRLLNLNQIETMNLFLDAGIKGNLDATDVLISLNRFVSR
;
A
#
# COMPACT_ATOMS: atom_id res chain seq x y z
N MET A 1 -18.02 -8.95 -11.32
CA MET A 1 -17.57 -7.58 -10.98
C MET A 1 -18.78 -6.70 -10.70
N LYS A 2 -18.63 -5.62 -9.92
CA LYS A 2 -19.69 -4.63 -9.68
C LYS A 2 -19.30 -3.32 -10.37
N THR A 3 -20.24 -2.68 -11.06
CA THR A 3 -20.01 -1.39 -11.75
C THR A 3 -20.40 -0.23 -10.83
N LYS A 4 -19.56 0.81 -10.82
CA LYS A 4 -19.82 2.09 -10.14
C LYS A 4 -19.60 3.21 -11.15
N SER A 5 -20.53 4.17 -11.20
CA SER A 5 -20.38 5.38 -12.01
C SER A 5 -19.89 6.51 -11.11
N ILE A 6 -18.82 7.18 -11.53
CA ILE A 6 -18.22 8.31 -10.83
C ILE A 6 -17.89 9.41 -11.84
N ARG A 7 -17.98 10.68 -11.43
CA ARG A 7 -17.47 11.79 -12.24
C ARG A 7 -15.98 11.95 -11.93
N ILE A 8 -15.15 11.91 -12.97
CA ILE A 8 -13.70 11.99 -12.84
C ILE A 8 -13.25 13.38 -13.32
N PRO A 9 -12.52 14.15 -12.49
CA PRO A 9 -11.89 15.40 -12.89
C PRO A 9 -10.92 15.24 -14.07
N LYS A 10 -10.74 16.30 -14.86
CA LYS A 10 -9.93 16.26 -16.10
C LYS A 10 -8.47 15.90 -15.84
N ASP A 11 -7.88 16.43 -14.79
CA ASP A 11 -6.50 16.14 -14.37
C ASP A 11 -6.29 14.64 -14.05
N MET A 12 -7.28 13.99 -13.45
CA MET A 12 -7.23 12.53 -13.22
C MET A 12 -7.39 11.74 -14.52
N MET A 13 -8.23 12.22 -15.45
CA MET A 13 -8.34 11.62 -16.79
C MET A 13 -7.01 11.70 -17.55
N ASP A 14 -6.31 12.83 -17.46
CA ASP A 14 -5.00 13.02 -18.08
C ASP A 14 -3.96 12.04 -17.49
N ALA A 15 -4.03 11.76 -16.18
CA ALA A 15 -3.19 10.75 -15.52
C ALA A 15 -3.50 9.31 -15.98
N ILE A 16 -4.78 8.98 -16.22
CA ILE A 16 -5.18 7.68 -16.78
C ILE A 16 -4.63 7.53 -18.20
N ALA A 17 -4.79 8.54 -19.04
CA ALA A 17 -4.32 8.54 -20.43
C ALA A 17 -2.78 8.39 -20.52
N LEU A 18 -2.03 8.93 -19.56
CA LEU A 18 -0.60 8.68 -19.44
C LEU A 18 -0.32 7.18 -19.28
N VAL A 19 -0.96 6.51 -18.32
CA VAL A 19 -0.75 5.08 -18.06
C VAL A 19 -1.18 4.22 -19.25
N GLU A 20 -2.31 4.55 -19.90
CA GLU A 20 -2.74 3.86 -21.11
C GLU A 20 -1.67 3.89 -22.21
N ARG A 21 -1.05 5.05 -22.43
CA ARG A 21 -0.03 5.23 -23.46
C ARG A 21 1.27 4.50 -23.11
N GLU A 22 1.78 4.67 -21.88
CA GLU A 22 3.06 4.10 -21.47
C GLU A 22 3.00 2.56 -21.41
N GLU A 23 1.85 1.99 -21.01
CA GLU A 23 1.71 0.54 -20.84
C GLU A 23 0.95 -0.15 -21.98
N ARG A 24 0.38 0.62 -22.92
CA ARG A 24 -0.44 0.13 -24.04
C ARG A 24 -1.61 -0.73 -23.57
N ILE A 25 -2.34 -0.24 -22.58
CA ILE A 25 -3.51 -0.90 -21.99
C ILE A 25 -4.75 -0.02 -22.12
N GLU A 26 -5.93 -0.64 -22.05
CA GLU A 26 -7.20 0.08 -22.06
C GLU A 26 -7.43 0.91 -20.79
N GLU A 27 -8.19 2.00 -20.92
CA GLU A 27 -8.58 2.94 -19.86
C GLU A 27 -9.07 2.23 -18.60
N SER A 28 -9.95 1.23 -18.77
CA SER A 28 -10.53 0.51 -17.63
C SER A 28 -9.46 -0.28 -16.84
N THR A 29 -8.44 -0.77 -17.53
CA THR A 29 -7.33 -1.51 -16.92
C THR A 29 -6.33 -0.54 -16.27
N ALA A 30 -6.00 0.57 -16.93
CA ALA A 30 -5.20 1.64 -16.36
C ALA A 30 -5.84 2.21 -15.07
N MET A 31 -7.15 2.47 -15.10
CA MET A 31 -7.90 2.96 -13.94
C MET A 31 -7.88 1.97 -12.78
N ARG A 32 -8.13 0.67 -13.04
CA ARG A 32 -8.03 -0.37 -11.99
C ARG A 32 -6.64 -0.46 -11.40
N LYS A 33 -5.59 -0.36 -12.24
CA LYS A 33 -4.20 -0.38 -11.81
C LYS A 33 -3.88 0.80 -10.90
N LEU A 34 -4.25 2.02 -11.30
CA LEU A 34 -4.05 3.23 -10.51
C LEU A 34 -4.79 3.16 -9.16
N ILE A 35 -6.03 2.65 -9.14
CA ILE A 35 -6.78 2.45 -7.89
C ILE A 35 -6.05 1.46 -6.97
N ARG A 36 -5.52 0.36 -7.51
CA ARG A 36 -4.75 -0.63 -6.75
C ARG A 36 -3.50 0.00 -6.11
N ILE A 37 -2.70 0.69 -6.92
CA ILE A 37 -1.48 1.38 -6.45
C ILE A 37 -1.82 2.44 -5.39
N GLY A 38 -2.86 3.22 -5.62
CA GLY A 38 -3.34 4.22 -4.67
C GLY A 38 -3.76 3.60 -3.34
N PHE A 39 -4.47 2.46 -3.38
CA PHE A 39 -4.85 1.73 -2.17
C PHE A 39 -3.64 1.14 -1.44
N GLU A 40 -2.69 0.54 -2.15
CA GLU A 40 -1.43 0.02 -1.57
C GLU A 40 -0.64 1.12 -0.87
N THR A 41 -0.51 2.28 -1.52
CA THR A 41 0.15 3.46 -0.95
C THR A 41 -0.59 3.99 0.28
N TYR A 42 -1.91 4.04 0.24
CA TYR A 42 -2.73 4.47 1.37
C TYR A 42 -2.54 3.56 2.59
N ILE A 43 -2.61 2.24 2.40
CA ILE A 43 -2.38 1.27 3.47
C ILE A 43 -0.95 1.38 4.01
N GLY A 44 0.06 1.46 3.14
CA GLY A 44 1.45 1.62 3.57
C GLY A 44 1.68 2.90 4.39
N ASN A 45 1.01 4.00 4.06
CA ASN A 45 1.05 5.22 4.87
C ASN A 45 0.40 5.05 6.24
N LEU A 46 -0.72 4.32 6.36
CA LEU A 46 -1.31 4.00 7.65
C LEU A 46 -0.37 3.16 8.52
N TYR A 47 0.31 2.18 7.91
CA TYR A 47 1.32 1.35 8.57
C TYR A 47 2.49 2.20 9.08
N LYS A 48 3.04 3.07 8.22
CA LYS A 48 4.11 4.02 8.60
C LYS A 48 3.71 4.93 9.77
N GLN A 49 2.45 5.34 9.82
CA GLN A 49 1.89 6.16 10.90
C GLN A 49 1.58 5.37 12.18
N GLY A 50 1.80 4.05 12.19
CA GLY A 50 1.46 3.16 13.31
C GLY A 50 -0.04 3.00 13.54
N LYS A 51 -0.89 3.41 12.58
CA LYS A 51 -2.36 3.31 12.69
C LYS A 51 -2.87 1.89 12.46
N ILE A 52 -2.11 1.09 11.73
CA ILE A 52 -2.37 -0.33 11.49
C ILE A 52 -1.06 -1.11 11.60
N THR A 53 -1.17 -2.37 11.91
CA THR A 53 -0.06 -3.32 11.96
C THR A 53 0.26 -3.89 10.57
N LEU A 54 1.43 -4.52 10.42
CA LEU A 54 1.77 -5.29 9.20
C LEU A 54 0.75 -6.41 8.94
N ARG A 55 0.23 -7.05 10.00
CA ARG A 55 -0.79 -8.11 9.91
C ARG A 55 -2.12 -7.57 9.38
N GLU A 56 -2.56 -6.41 9.84
CA GLU A 56 -3.79 -5.78 9.33
C GLU A 56 -3.61 -5.33 7.88
N SER A 57 -2.44 -4.76 7.57
CA SER A 57 -2.06 -4.39 6.21
C SER A 57 -2.15 -5.58 5.25
N SER A 58 -1.61 -6.74 5.65
CA SER A 58 -1.62 -7.94 4.80
C SER A 58 -3.04 -8.45 4.54
N ARG A 59 -3.93 -8.41 5.54
CA ARG A 59 -5.35 -8.75 5.36
C ARG A 59 -6.05 -7.78 4.40
N LEU A 60 -5.84 -6.48 4.55
CA LEU A 60 -6.48 -5.46 3.70
C LEU A 60 -6.01 -5.55 2.25
N LEU A 61 -4.74 -5.85 2.03
CA LEU A 61 -4.16 -6.00 0.70
C LEU A 61 -4.41 -7.37 0.08
N ASN A 62 -4.93 -8.33 0.87
CA ASN A 62 -5.10 -9.73 0.50
C ASN A 62 -3.77 -10.38 0.07
N LEU A 63 -2.72 -10.12 0.86
CA LEU A 63 -1.37 -10.64 0.69
C LEU A 63 -0.94 -11.35 1.98
N ASN A 64 0.10 -12.16 1.90
CA ASN A 64 0.76 -12.63 3.12
C ASN A 64 1.67 -11.53 3.72
N GLN A 65 2.15 -11.73 4.95
CA GLN A 65 2.93 -10.71 5.66
C GLN A 65 4.29 -10.44 5.00
N ILE A 66 4.92 -11.45 4.40
CA ILE A 66 6.22 -11.31 3.71
C ILE A 66 6.04 -10.50 2.43
N GLU A 67 5.03 -10.82 1.62
CA GLU A 67 4.68 -10.07 0.41
C GLU A 67 4.36 -8.61 0.74
N THR A 68 3.58 -8.38 1.80
CA THR A 68 3.23 -7.03 2.26
C THR A 68 4.47 -6.26 2.71
N MET A 69 5.37 -6.92 3.45
CA MET A 69 6.62 -6.30 3.89
C MET A 69 7.50 -5.92 2.70
N ASN A 70 7.66 -6.81 1.72
CA ASN A 70 8.43 -6.53 0.52
C ASN A 70 7.84 -5.38 -0.29
N LEU A 71 6.51 -5.38 -0.50
CA LEU A 71 5.80 -4.27 -1.15
C LEU A 71 6.09 -2.93 -0.48
N PHE A 72 6.10 -2.88 0.85
CA PHE A 72 6.40 -1.67 1.59
C PHE A 72 7.87 -1.26 1.51
N LEU A 73 8.80 -2.22 1.57
CA LEU A 73 10.22 -1.95 1.42
C LEU A 73 10.55 -1.40 0.03
N ASP A 74 9.98 -1.99 -1.03
CA ASP A 74 10.15 -1.54 -2.41
C ASP A 74 9.57 -0.13 -2.62
N ALA A 75 8.48 0.20 -1.92
CA ALA A 75 7.88 1.53 -1.90
C ALA A 75 8.59 2.54 -0.97
N GLY A 76 9.68 2.15 -0.29
CA GLY A 76 10.42 3.00 0.65
C GLY A 76 9.66 3.30 1.96
N ILE A 77 8.61 2.53 2.24
CA ILE A 77 7.77 2.67 3.42
C ILE A 77 8.43 1.92 4.58
N LYS A 78 9.13 2.67 5.42
CA LYS A 78 9.69 2.15 6.68
C LYS A 78 8.58 1.97 7.70
N GLY A 79 8.61 0.84 8.41
CA GLY A 79 7.67 0.56 9.49
C GLY A 79 7.79 1.54 10.64
N ASN A 80 6.82 1.49 11.55
CA ASN A 80 6.73 2.33 12.74
C ASN A 80 7.54 1.79 13.94
N LEU A 81 8.42 0.82 13.71
CA LEU A 81 9.28 0.20 14.72
C LEU A 81 10.72 0.29 14.24
N ASP A 82 11.63 0.66 15.13
CA ASP A 82 13.06 0.65 14.88
C ASP A 82 13.80 -0.42 15.70
N ALA A 83 15.12 -0.52 15.51
CA ALA A 83 15.95 -1.49 16.22
C ALA A 83 15.94 -1.28 17.74
N THR A 84 15.75 -0.04 18.20
CA THR A 84 15.65 0.31 19.62
C THR A 84 14.37 -0.25 20.21
N ASP A 85 13.24 -0.08 19.52
CA ASP A 85 11.95 -0.63 19.95
C ASP A 85 12.00 -2.15 20.11
N VAL A 86 12.65 -2.82 19.15
CA VAL A 86 12.85 -4.28 19.19
C VAL A 86 13.74 -4.67 20.37
N LEU A 87 14.86 -3.97 20.58
CA LEU A 87 15.78 -4.24 21.70
C LEU A 87 15.11 -4.05 23.07
N ILE A 88 14.33 -2.97 23.23
CA ILE A 88 13.55 -2.71 24.45
C ILE A 88 12.57 -3.85 24.72
N SER A 89 11.89 -4.35 23.69
CA SER A 89 10.96 -5.47 23.80
C SER A 89 11.66 -6.76 24.23
N LEU A 90 12.81 -7.08 23.64
CA LEU A 90 13.61 -8.26 24.00
C LEU A 90 14.12 -8.19 25.44
N ASN A 91 14.66 -7.06 25.87
CA ASN A 91 15.14 -6.88 27.25
C ASN A 91 14.01 -7.04 28.28
N ARG A 92 12.80 -6.57 27.97
CA ARG A 92 11.61 -6.78 28.82
C ARG A 92 11.22 -8.26 28.93
N PHE A 93 11.42 -9.03 27.87
CA PHE A 93 11.12 -10.47 27.85
C PHE A 93 12.15 -11.29 28.62
N VAL A 94 13.44 -10.95 28.52
CA VAL A 94 14.55 -11.68 29.17
C VAL A 94 14.68 -11.33 30.66
N SER A 95 14.21 -10.16 31.09
CA SER A 95 14.26 -9.73 32.50
C SER A 95 13.08 -10.25 33.35
N ARG A 96 12.28 -11.18 32.82
CA ARG A 96 11.22 -11.91 33.53
C ARG A 96 11.62 -13.35 33.69
#